data_AF-A0A9E4B368-F1
#
_entry.id   AF-A0A9E4B368-F1
#
_cell.length_a   1.000
_cell.length_b   1.000
_cell.length_c   1.000
_cell.angle_alpha   90.00
_cell.angle_beta   90.00
_cell.angle_gamma   90.00
#
_symmetry.space_group_name_H-M   'P 1'
#
loop_
_entity.id
_entity.type
_entity.pdbx_description
1 polymer ?
#
loop_
_entity_poly.entity_id
_entity_poly.type
_entity_poly.pdbx_seq_one_letter_code
_entity_poly.pdbx_strand_id
1 'polypeptide(L)'
;MAKYSATSHGTNLLKDMLGENEFLFPKSIYLVEDCLRVSSLGENGIVLDYFGGSGTTAHATINLNRQDDGKRKYILIEMGHHFDTVLKPRIKKAVYAEKWKETKPVSRESRLSYIIKYQRIESYEDALNNIEFTERENSLFEEQLLSYLLGNETRDSHTFLNVAELQNPFNYQLNIVKDMQTQKQSVDLPETFNYLLGISVKTRQCLYD
;
A
#
# COMPACT_ATOMS: atom_id res chain seq x y z
N MET A 1 -28.99 6.84 18.47
CA MET A 1 -28.66 5.90 17.37
C MET A 1 -27.67 6.45 16.34
N ALA A 2 -26.83 7.46 16.66
CA ALA A 2 -25.92 8.06 15.66
C ALA A 2 -24.51 7.41 15.58
N LYS A 3 -24.09 6.65 16.60
CA LYS A 3 -22.71 6.10 16.73
C LYS A 3 -22.21 5.31 15.51
N TYR A 4 -23.08 4.55 14.86
CA TYR A 4 -22.70 3.73 13.70
C TYR A 4 -22.99 4.39 12.34
N SER A 5 -23.43 5.65 12.34
CA SER A 5 -23.69 6.41 11.11
C SER A 5 -22.40 6.65 10.33
N ALA A 6 -22.33 6.13 9.11
CA ALA A 6 -21.24 6.40 8.17
C ALA A 6 -21.16 7.88 7.82
N THR A 7 -22.29 8.59 7.71
CA THR A 7 -22.31 10.03 7.43
C THR A 7 -21.67 10.81 8.57
N SER A 8 -22.08 10.55 9.81
CA SER A 8 -21.66 11.34 10.97
C SER A 8 -20.25 11.01 11.45
N HIS A 9 -19.82 9.74 11.34
CA HIS A 9 -18.57 9.25 11.92
C HIS A 9 -17.63 8.59 10.91
N GLY A 10 -18.02 8.56 9.64
CA GLY A 10 -17.15 8.31 8.50
C GLY A 10 -16.91 9.62 7.74
N THR A 11 -17.93 10.16 7.08
CA THR A 11 -17.81 11.28 6.13
C THR A 11 -17.35 12.54 6.82
N ASN A 12 -18.02 12.96 7.90
CA ASN A 12 -17.62 14.18 8.63
C ASN A 12 -16.23 14.05 9.24
N LEU A 13 -15.90 12.88 9.81
CA LEU A 13 -14.56 12.61 10.34
C LEU A 13 -13.50 12.73 9.24
N LEU A 14 -13.74 12.13 8.07
CA LEU A 14 -12.81 12.20 6.95
C LEU A 14 -12.66 13.63 6.44
N LYS A 15 -13.76 14.39 6.37
CA LYS A 15 -13.77 15.82 6.02
C LYS A 15 -13.00 16.67 7.03
N ASP A 16 -13.15 16.42 8.32
CA ASP A 16 -12.38 17.12 9.36
C ASP A 16 -10.89 16.82 9.27
N MET A 17 -10.52 15.59 8.88
CA MET A 17 -9.12 15.20 8.70
C MET A 17 -8.52 15.76 7.41
N LEU A 18 -9.18 15.63 6.27
CA LEU A 18 -8.59 15.86 4.94
C LEU A 18 -9.17 17.05 4.18
N GLY A 19 -10.29 17.62 4.64
CA GLY A 19 -11.06 18.60 3.88
C GLY A 19 -11.97 17.93 2.85
N GLU A 20 -12.36 18.68 1.83
CA GLU A 20 -13.06 18.12 0.68
C GLU A 20 -12.17 17.06 0.00
N ASN A 21 -12.75 15.89 -0.27
CA ASN A 21 -12.04 14.73 -0.81
C ASN A 21 -12.98 13.89 -1.69
N GLU A 22 -12.39 13.04 -2.53
CA GLU A 22 -13.10 12.23 -3.52
C GLU A 22 -13.76 10.96 -2.96
N PHE A 23 -13.46 10.57 -1.71
CA PHE A 23 -13.89 9.28 -1.19
C PHE A 23 -15.32 9.33 -0.67
N LEU A 24 -16.20 8.61 -1.36
CA LEU A 24 -17.59 8.50 -0.99
C LEU A 24 -17.79 7.35 0.02
N PHE A 25 -18.60 7.61 1.05
CA PHE A 25 -19.06 6.59 2.02
C PHE A 25 -17.99 5.86 2.83
N PRO A 26 -17.06 6.57 3.52
CA PRO A 26 -16.21 5.92 4.52
C PRO A 26 -17.04 5.26 5.63
N LYS A 27 -16.65 4.05 6.04
CA LYS A 27 -17.28 3.35 7.17
C LYS A 27 -17.19 4.18 8.45
N SER A 28 -18.18 4.07 9.34
CA SER A 28 -18.10 4.66 10.69
C SER A 28 -16.92 4.08 11.45
N ILE A 29 -16.10 4.94 12.07
CA ILE A 29 -14.96 4.51 12.87
C ILE A 29 -15.37 3.61 14.04
N TYR A 30 -16.47 3.94 14.72
CA TYR A 30 -16.94 3.21 15.89
C TYR A 30 -17.48 1.82 15.55
N LEU A 31 -18.08 1.66 14.36
CA LEU A 31 -18.51 0.36 13.88
C LEU A 31 -17.30 -0.58 13.77
N VAL A 32 -16.23 -0.09 13.15
CA VAL A 32 -15.02 -0.90 12.93
C VAL A 32 -14.29 -1.17 14.25
N GLU A 33 -14.18 -0.20 15.16
CA GLU A 33 -13.63 -0.43 16.50
C GLU A 33 -14.38 -1.53 17.26
N ASP A 34 -15.71 -1.52 17.23
CA ASP A 34 -16.52 -2.54 17.91
C ASP A 34 -16.40 -3.91 17.22
N CYS A 35 -16.33 -3.97 15.89
CA CYS A 35 -16.00 -5.21 15.16
C CYS A 35 -14.66 -5.81 15.63
N LEU A 36 -13.62 -4.98 15.76
CA LEU A 36 -12.30 -5.44 16.22
C LEU A 36 -12.34 -5.93 17.67
N ARG A 37 -13.07 -5.25 18.57
CA ARG A 37 -13.25 -5.70 19.96
C ARG A 37 -13.97 -7.05 20.04
N VAL A 38 -15.07 -7.21 19.29
CA VAL A 38 -15.88 -8.45 19.31
C VAL A 38 -15.14 -9.62 18.66
N SER A 39 -14.27 -9.36 17.68
CA SER A 39 -13.41 -10.39 17.07
C SER A 39 -12.38 -11.01 18.02
N SER A 40 -12.36 -10.60 19.30
CA SER A 40 -11.40 -11.07 20.31
C SER A 40 -9.95 -10.84 19.89
N LEU A 41 -9.71 -9.77 19.13
CA LEU A 41 -8.38 -9.36 18.71
C LEU A 41 -7.58 -8.89 19.93
N GLY A 42 -6.68 -9.77 20.39
CA GLY A 42 -5.76 -9.45 21.48
C GLY A 42 -4.89 -8.24 21.16
N GLU A 43 -4.24 -7.70 22.19
CA GLU A 43 -3.42 -6.48 22.11
C GLU A 43 -2.24 -6.58 21.12
N ASN A 44 -1.83 -7.79 20.72
CA ASN A 44 -0.76 -8.02 19.73
C ASN A 44 -1.27 -8.60 18.40
N GLY A 45 -2.58 -8.56 18.17
CA GLY A 45 -3.21 -9.15 16.99
C GLY A 45 -2.87 -8.44 15.68
N ILE A 46 -3.13 -9.11 14.56
CA ILE A 46 -2.97 -8.58 13.21
C ILE A 46 -4.34 -8.49 12.54
N VAL A 47 -4.68 -7.32 12.03
CA VAL A 47 -5.91 -7.07 11.26
C VAL A 47 -5.59 -7.09 9.77
N LEU A 48 -6.34 -7.84 8.98
CA LEU A 48 -6.27 -7.79 7.52
C LEU A 48 -7.57 -7.21 6.97
N ASP A 49 -7.47 -6.18 6.16
CA ASP A 49 -8.59 -5.63 5.40
C ASP A 49 -8.15 -5.42 3.95
N TYR A 50 -8.62 -6.33 3.09
CA TYR A 50 -8.28 -6.34 1.67
C TYR A 50 -9.19 -5.44 0.82
N PHE A 51 -10.08 -4.67 1.47
CA PHE A 51 -10.86 -3.59 0.89
C PHE A 51 -10.69 -2.32 1.74
N GLY A 52 -9.44 -1.87 1.85
CA GLY A 52 -9.03 -0.83 2.80
C GLY A 52 -9.80 0.49 2.68
N GLY A 53 -10.27 0.83 1.48
CA GLY A 53 -11.08 2.00 1.18
C GLY A 53 -10.40 3.29 1.65
N SER A 54 -11.14 4.06 2.44
CA SER A 54 -10.58 5.27 3.08
C SER A 54 -9.56 5.00 4.18
N GLY A 55 -9.34 3.75 4.61
CA GLY A 55 -8.44 3.39 5.71
C GLY A 55 -9.10 3.41 7.10
N THR A 56 -10.42 3.24 7.19
CA THR A 56 -11.14 3.23 8.48
C THR A 56 -10.61 2.13 9.42
N THR A 57 -10.26 0.95 8.89
CA THR A 57 -9.77 -0.19 9.69
C THR A 57 -8.41 0.08 10.33
N ALA A 58 -7.47 0.67 9.59
CA ALA A 58 -6.20 1.12 10.17
C ALA A 58 -6.42 2.21 11.23
N HIS A 59 -7.29 3.18 10.96
CA HIS A 59 -7.62 4.24 11.93
C HIS A 59 -8.21 3.63 13.23
N ALA A 60 -9.17 2.70 13.12
CA ALA A 60 -9.74 2.02 14.29
C ALA A 60 -8.68 1.27 15.09
N THR A 61 -7.77 0.56 14.41
CA THR A 61 -6.66 -0.16 15.05
C THR A 61 -5.72 0.80 15.80
N ILE A 62 -5.39 1.95 15.19
CA ILE A 62 -4.57 3.00 15.82
C ILE A 62 -5.26 3.56 17.06
N ASN A 63 -6.58 3.78 17.01
CA ASN A 63 -7.34 4.27 18.15
C ASN A 63 -7.37 3.27 19.30
N LEU A 64 -7.59 1.99 19.02
CA LEU A 64 -7.56 0.94 20.04
C LEU A 64 -6.19 0.89 20.72
N ASN A 65 -5.10 0.83 19.95
CA ASN A 65 -3.74 0.86 20.51
C ASN A 65 -3.47 2.11 21.35
N ARG A 66 -4.04 3.26 21.00
CA ARG A 66 -3.93 4.48 21.82
C ARG A 66 -4.72 4.39 23.13
N GLN A 67 -5.85 3.70 23.12
CA GLN A 67 -6.75 3.59 24.27
C GLN A 67 -6.24 2.58 25.31
N ASP A 68 -5.66 1.46 24.86
CA ASP A 68 -5.28 0.33 25.72
C ASP A 68 -3.77 0.00 25.72
N ASP A 69 -2.93 0.87 25.14
CA ASP A 69 -1.49 0.66 24.95
C ASP A 69 -1.14 -0.64 24.19
N GLY A 70 -2.10 -1.14 23.39
CA GLY A 70 -1.92 -2.30 22.54
C GLY A 70 -0.91 -2.08 21.42
N LYS A 71 -0.43 -3.19 20.86
CA LYS A 71 0.55 -3.25 19.77
C LYS A 71 -0.02 -3.96 18.54
N ARG A 72 -1.32 -3.79 18.31
CA ARG A 72 -2.03 -4.40 17.16
C ARG A 72 -1.45 -3.86 15.87
N LYS A 73 -1.28 -4.75 14.89
CA LYS A 73 -0.81 -4.41 13.55
C LYS A 73 -1.98 -4.49 12.57
N TYR A 74 -1.86 -3.82 11.44
CA TYR A 74 -2.80 -3.97 10.34
C TYR A 74 -2.07 -4.15 9.02
N ILE A 75 -2.74 -4.83 8.09
CA ILE A 75 -2.40 -4.93 6.69
C ILE A 75 -3.63 -4.48 5.92
N LEU A 76 -3.48 -3.42 5.12
CA LEU A 76 -4.52 -2.97 4.21
C LEU A 76 -4.10 -3.27 2.78
N ILE A 77 -5.05 -3.75 1.97
CA ILE A 77 -4.90 -3.85 0.52
C ILE A 77 -5.90 -2.90 -0.11
N GLU A 78 -5.44 -2.15 -1.10
CA GLU A 78 -6.27 -1.22 -1.85
C GLU A 78 -5.75 -1.09 -3.29
N MET A 79 -6.67 -0.96 -4.23
CA MET A 79 -6.42 -0.64 -5.62
C MET A 79 -7.17 0.65 -5.95
N GLY A 80 -6.45 1.68 -6.36
CA GLY A 80 -7.07 2.92 -6.82
C GLY A 80 -6.30 4.16 -6.45
N HIS A 81 -6.65 5.26 -7.12
CA HIS A 81 -6.02 6.56 -6.94
C HIS A 81 -6.21 7.11 -5.52
N HIS A 82 -7.30 6.73 -4.85
CA HIS A 82 -7.60 7.15 -3.47
C HIS A 82 -6.60 6.63 -2.43
N PHE A 83 -5.72 5.69 -2.80
CA PHE A 83 -4.60 5.31 -1.96
C PHE A 83 -3.74 6.53 -1.59
N ASP A 84 -3.34 7.31 -2.59
CA ASP A 84 -2.40 8.44 -2.40
C ASP A 84 -3.11 9.71 -1.89
N THR A 85 -4.36 9.92 -2.27
CA THR A 85 -5.13 11.13 -1.92
C THR A 85 -5.90 11.00 -0.61
N VAL A 86 -6.30 9.79 -0.19
CA VAL A 86 -7.18 9.57 0.96
C VAL A 86 -6.59 8.61 1.98
N LEU A 87 -6.34 7.35 1.61
CA LEU A 87 -5.95 6.30 2.57
C LEU A 87 -4.62 6.63 3.25
N LYS A 88 -3.56 6.91 2.48
CA LYS A 88 -2.23 7.24 2.99
C LYS A 88 -2.24 8.54 3.82
N PRO A 89 -2.86 9.66 3.38
CA PRO A 89 -3.01 10.86 4.20
C PRO A 89 -3.82 10.64 5.49
N ARG A 90 -4.93 9.89 5.43
CA ARG A 90 -5.76 9.59 6.62
C ARG A 90 -4.95 8.84 7.67
N ILE A 91 -4.22 7.79 7.28
CA ILE A 91 -3.41 7.00 8.21
C ILE A 91 -2.30 7.87 8.82
N LYS A 92 -1.59 8.67 8.02
CA LYS A 92 -0.58 9.62 8.53
C LYS A 92 -1.16 10.55 9.59
N LYS A 93 -2.34 11.10 9.34
CA LYS A 93 -3.03 11.99 10.28
C LYS A 93 -3.54 11.27 11.53
N ALA A 94 -4.08 10.05 11.38
CA ALA A 94 -4.54 9.23 12.50
C ALA A 94 -3.40 8.83 13.45
N VAL A 95 -2.20 8.58 12.91
CA VAL A 95 -0.99 8.37 13.71
C VAL A 95 -0.56 9.64 14.43
N TYR A 96 -0.60 10.79 13.74
CA TYR A 96 -0.11 12.06 14.28
C TYR A 96 -0.97 12.63 15.43
N ALA A 97 -2.30 12.58 15.30
CA ALA A 97 -3.22 13.08 16.31
C ALA A 97 -4.53 12.30 16.32
N GLU A 98 -5.13 12.17 17.51
CA GLU A 98 -6.41 11.48 17.70
C GLU A 98 -7.58 12.27 17.09
N LYS A 99 -7.58 13.59 17.27
CA LYS A 99 -8.70 14.46 16.89
C LYS A 99 -8.27 15.52 15.91
N TRP A 100 -9.10 15.73 14.90
CA TRP A 100 -8.91 16.69 13.82
C TRP A 100 -10.17 17.52 13.65
N LYS A 101 -9.99 18.78 13.25
CA LYS A 101 -11.08 19.68 12.86
C LYS A 101 -10.54 20.64 11.81
N GLU A 102 -11.29 20.84 10.73
CA GLU A 102 -10.89 21.76 9.65
C GLU A 102 -9.44 21.54 9.18
N THR A 103 -9.06 20.27 8.98
CA THR A 103 -7.73 19.80 8.57
C THR A 103 -6.60 19.99 9.57
N LYS A 104 -6.87 20.55 10.75
CA LYS A 104 -5.88 20.83 11.81
C LYS A 104 -6.02 19.87 13.00
N PRO A 105 -4.91 19.48 13.63
CA PRO A 105 -4.94 18.62 14.81
C PRO A 105 -5.46 19.41 16.02
N VAL A 106 -6.41 18.84 16.76
CA VAL A 106 -6.96 19.44 17.98
C VAL A 106 -5.98 19.28 19.16
N SER A 107 -5.23 18.18 19.18
CA SER A 107 -4.16 17.90 20.13
C SER A 107 -2.91 17.40 19.40
N ARG A 108 -1.72 17.65 19.95
CA ARG A 108 -0.44 17.19 19.38
C ARG A 108 0.10 15.92 20.05
N GLU A 109 -0.69 15.29 20.91
CA GLU A 109 -0.27 14.10 21.64
C GLU A 109 -0.70 12.85 20.87
N SER A 110 0.21 12.34 20.04
CA SER A 110 0.04 11.03 19.39
C SER A 110 0.17 9.89 20.42
N ARG A 111 1.17 10.00 21.32
CA ARG A 111 1.64 8.98 22.28
C ARG A 111 1.99 7.62 21.65
N LEU A 112 2.06 7.52 20.32
CA LEU A 112 2.34 6.29 19.60
C LEU A 112 3.67 6.41 18.83
N SER A 113 4.53 5.41 18.98
CA SER A 113 5.63 5.16 18.05
C SER A 113 5.09 4.31 16.90
N TYR A 114 5.20 4.81 15.66
CA TYR A 114 4.57 4.17 14.52
C TYR A 114 5.46 4.22 13.28
N ILE A 115 5.55 3.10 12.56
CA ILE A 115 6.18 3.00 11.25
C ILE A 115 5.14 2.45 10.29
N ILE A 116 4.96 3.11 9.15
CA ILE A 116 4.07 2.66 8.08
C ILE A 116 4.96 2.30 6.90
N LYS A 117 4.89 1.02 6.48
CA LYS A 117 5.46 0.55 5.23
C LYS A 117 4.33 0.31 4.24
N TYR A 118 4.47 0.79 3.02
CA TYR A 118 3.58 0.45 1.93
C TYR A 118 4.41 -0.16 0.79
N GLN A 119 3.78 -1.05 0.04
CA GLN A 119 4.35 -1.72 -1.11
C GLN A 119 3.39 -1.53 -2.26
N ARG A 120 3.91 -1.28 -3.46
CA ARG A 120 3.13 -1.32 -4.70
C ARG A 120 3.50 -2.59 -5.41
N ILE A 121 2.50 -3.35 -5.83
CA ILE A 121 2.65 -4.56 -6.60
C ILE A 121 2.43 -4.19 -8.06
N GLU A 122 3.29 -4.70 -8.93
CA GLU A 122 3.15 -4.56 -10.38
C GLU A 122 1.82 -5.17 -10.85
N SER A 123 1.10 -4.48 -11.72
CA SER A 123 -0.13 -5.05 -12.30
C SER A 123 0.21 -6.04 -13.42
N TYR A 124 -0.75 -6.88 -13.79
CA TYR A 124 -0.59 -7.78 -14.94
C TYR A 124 -0.25 -7.01 -16.22
N GLU A 125 -0.91 -5.86 -16.45
CA GLU A 125 -0.67 -5.01 -17.62
C GLU A 125 0.73 -4.37 -17.58
N ASP A 126 1.20 -3.95 -16.41
CA ASP A 126 2.57 -3.44 -16.25
C ASP A 126 3.58 -4.54 -16.58
N ALA A 127 3.37 -5.76 -16.06
CA ALA A 127 4.23 -6.90 -16.32
C ALA A 127 4.30 -7.21 -17.81
N LEU A 128 3.17 -7.20 -18.52
CA LEU A 128 3.11 -7.40 -19.97
C LEU A 128 3.87 -6.32 -20.75
N ASN A 129 3.73 -5.05 -20.38
CA ASN A 129 4.39 -3.93 -21.06
C ASN A 129 5.91 -3.90 -20.85
N ASN A 130 6.40 -4.53 -19.78
CA ASN A 130 7.82 -4.64 -19.47
C ASN A 130 8.48 -5.86 -20.13
N ILE A 131 7.72 -6.76 -20.76
CA ILE A 131 8.28 -7.90 -21.49
C ILE A 131 8.97 -7.40 -22.76
N GLU A 132 10.29 -7.60 -22.80
CA GLU A 132 11.13 -7.35 -23.96
C GLU A 132 11.59 -8.68 -24.55
N PHE A 133 11.51 -8.82 -25.87
CA PHE A 133 11.96 -10.01 -26.61
C PHE A 133 13.26 -9.70 -27.33
N THR A 134 14.30 -10.51 -27.10
CA THR A 134 15.62 -10.33 -27.71
C THR A 134 15.65 -10.64 -29.21
N GLU A 135 14.73 -11.45 -29.74
CA GLU A 135 14.63 -11.79 -31.17
C GLU A 135 13.17 -11.74 -31.65
N ARG A 136 12.88 -11.01 -32.75
CA ARG A 136 11.56 -11.04 -33.41
C ARG A 136 11.61 -11.98 -34.60
N GLU A 137 11.29 -13.26 -34.41
CA GLU A 137 10.85 -14.09 -35.53
C GLU A 137 9.36 -13.82 -35.80
N ASN A 138 9.06 -13.31 -37.00
CA ASN A 138 7.69 -13.11 -37.49
C ASN A 138 6.96 -14.46 -37.54
N SER A 139 6.18 -14.81 -36.51
CA SER A 139 5.15 -15.82 -36.66
C SER A 139 3.94 -15.53 -35.75
N LEU A 140 2.78 -15.91 -36.27
CA LEU A 140 1.44 -15.60 -35.77
C LEU A 140 1.20 -16.40 -34.49
N PHE A 141 1.16 -15.76 -33.31
CA PHE A 141 1.20 -16.48 -32.03
C PHE A 141 -0.19 -16.82 -31.47
N GLU A 142 -0.49 -18.11 -31.38
CA GLU A 142 -1.55 -18.68 -30.54
C GLU A 142 -1.13 -18.69 -29.05
N GLU A 143 -2.12 -18.51 -28.18
CA GLU A 143 -2.03 -18.33 -26.72
C GLU A 143 -1.24 -19.43 -25.98
N GLN A 144 -1.13 -20.64 -26.54
CA GLN A 144 -0.33 -21.74 -25.98
C GLN A 144 1.20 -21.55 -26.11
N LEU A 145 1.67 -20.75 -27.08
CA LEU A 145 3.11 -20.54 -27.29
C LEU A 145 3.73 -19.51 -26.33
N LEU A 146 2.91 -18.63 -25.75
CA LEU A 146 3.36 -17.60 -24.80
C LEU A 146 4.12 -18.22 -23.60
N SER A 147 3.67 -19.38 -23.12
CA SER A 147 4.30 -20.09 -22.00
C SER A 147 5.70 -20.62 -22.30
N TYR A 148 6.00 -20.93 -23.57
CA TYR A 148 7.31 -21.40 -24.02
C TYR A 148 8.25 -20.24 -24.42
N LEU A 149 7.70 -19.14 -24.96
CA LEU A 149 8.46 -17.96 -25.39
C LEU A 149 9.03 -17.14 -24.23
N LEU A 150 8.35 -17.09 -23.09
CA LEU A 150 8.80 -16.33 -21.90
C LEU A 150 10.04 -16.95 -21.20
N GLY A 151 10.55 -18.08 -21.70
CA GLY A 151 11.60 -18.84 -21.05
C GLY A 151 13.01 -18.29 -21.28
N ASN A 152 13.40 -18.03 -22.53
CA ASN A 152 14.78 -17.69 -22.88
C ASN A 152 14.92 -16.31 -23.55
N GLU A 153 13.94 -15.91 -24.36
CA GLU A 153 13.95 -14.66 -25.15
C GLU A 153 13.60 -13.42 -24.33
N THR A 154 13.01 -13.62 -23.15
CA THR A 154 12.58 -12.55 -22.25
C THR A 154 13.34 -12.57 -20.93
N ARG A 155 14.42 -13.36 -20.80
CA ARG A 155 15.19 -13.46 -19.53
C ARG A 155 15.82 -12.14 -19.13
N ASP A 156 16.19 -11.33 -20.12
CA ASP A 156 16.80 -10.03 -19.91
C ASP A 156 15.76 -8.89 -19.84
N SER A 157 14.46 -9.21 -19.93
CA SER A 157 13.38 -8.25 -19.71
C SER A 157 13.41 -7.72 -18.28
N HIS A 158 13.05 -6.45 -18.14
CA HIS A 158 13.01 -5.83 -16.82
C HIS A 158 11.98 -6.47 -15.87
N THR A 159 10.95 -7.17 -16.37
CA THR A 159 9.99 -7.93 -15.56
C THR A 159 10.66 -9.12 -14.85
N PHE A 160 11.62 -9.78 -15.51
CA PHE A 160 12.23 -11.03 -15.03
C PHE A 160 13.57 -10.84 -14.31
N LEU A 161 13.86 -9.62 -13.84
CA LEU A 161 15.12 -9.20 -13.23
C LEU A 161 16.31 -9.31 -14.18
N ASN A 162 16.66 -8.20 -14.84
CA ASN A 162 17.88 -8.12 -15.64
C ASN A 162 19.12 -8.09 -14.72
N VAL A 163 19.90 -9.16 -14.74
CA VAL A 163 21.09 -9.35 -13.89
C VAL A 163 22.18 -8.32 -14.21
N ALA A 164 22.30 -7.85 -15.45
CA ALA A 164 23.29 -6.85 -15.83
C ALA A 164 23.03 -5.49 -15.15
N GLU A 165 21.77 -5.16 -14.89
CA GLU A 165 21.38 -3.89 -14.25
C GLU A 165 21.56 -3.89 -12.72
N LEU A 166 21.90 -5.04 -12.12
CA LEU A 166 22.25 -5.15 -10.70
C LEU A 166 23.48 -4.32 -10.32
N GLN A 167 24.27 -3.86 -11.29
CA GLN A 167 25.37 -2.92 -11.04
C GLN A 167 24.88 -1.59 -10.45
N ASN A 168 23.64 -1.18 -10.75
CA ASN A 168 23.01 0.04 -10.24
C ASN A 168 21.61 -0.26 -9.66
N PRO A 169 21.51 -1.03 -8.57
CA PRO A 169 20.27 -1.66 -8.14
C PRO A 169 19.20 -0.67 -7.65
N PHE A 170 19.58 0.56 -7.27
CA PHE A 170 18.65 1.62 -6.90
C PHE A 170 18.14 2.44 -8.09
N ASN A 171 18.67 2.22 -9.29
CA ASN A 171 18.27 2.90 -10.52
C ASN A 171 17.57 1.97 -11.52
N TYR A 172 17.20 0.75 -11.09
CA TYR A 172 16.40 -0.17 -11.91
C TYR A 172 15.02 0.44 -12.18
N GLN A 173 14.57 0.42 -13.43
CA GLN A 173 13.31 1.08 -13.84
C GLN A 173 12.36 0.08 -14.50
N LEU A 174 11.07 0.23 -14.18
CA LEU A 174 9.97 -0.45 -14.88
C LEU A 174 9.09 0.59 -15.58
N ASN A 175 8.52 0.18 -16.70
CA ASN A 175 7.46 0.90 -17.41
C ASN A 175 6.12 0.62 -16.71
N ILE A 176 5.56 1.62 -16.05
CA ILE A 176 4.28 1.52 -15.33
C ILE A 176 3.23 2.32 -16.09
N VAL A 177 2.06 1.73 -16.32
CA VAL A 177 0.93 2.42 -16.95
C VAL A 177 0.15 3.18 -15.89
N LYS A 178 0.09 4.50 -16.06
CA LYS A 178 -0.71 5.40 -15.23
C LYS A 178 -1.50 6.35 -16.11
N ASP A 179 -2.80 6.45 -15.89
CA ASP A 179 -3.70 7.34 -16.64
C ASP A 179 -3.58 7.16 -18.17
N MET A 180 -3.51 5.90 -18.63
CA MET A 180 -3.31 5.51 -20.04
C MET A 180 -1.96 5.93 -20.64
N GLN A 181 -0.99 6.33 -19.80
CA GLN A 181 0.35 6.71 -20.23
C GLN A 181 1.40 5.82 -19.56
N THR A 182 2.33 5.31 -20.34
CA THR A 182 3.48 4.55 -19.84
C THR A 182 4.53 5.51 -19.29
N GLN A 183 4.94 5.31 -18.04
CA GLN A 183 5.94 6.12 -17.35
C GLN A 183 7.02 5.21 -16.75
N LYS A 184 8.29 5.61 -16.89
CA LYS A 184 9.39 4.90 -16.23
C LYS A 184 9.40 5.22 -14.73
N GLN A 185 9.39 4.19 -13.90
CA GLN A 185 9.42 4.31 -12.44
C GLN A 185 10.56 3.48 -11.86
N SER A 186 11.35 4.09 -10.98
CA SER A 186 12.41 3.38 -10.25
C SER A 186 11.82 2.35 -9.27
N VAL A 187 12.49 1.20 -9.17
CA VAL A 187 12.17 0.11 -8.26
C VAL A 187 13.28 -0.02 -7.23
N ASP A 188 12.92 -0.18 -5.96
CA ASP A 188 13.88 -0.55 -4.91
C ASP A 188 14.20 -2.04 -5.06
N LEU A 189 15.12 -2.35 -5.98
CA LEU A 189 15.46 -3.71 -6.34
C LEU A 189 16.00 -4.52 -5.15
N PRO A 190 16.88 -3.98 -4.29
CA PRO A 190 17.31 -4.71 -3.09
C PRO A 190 16.16 -5.10 -2.18
N GLU A 191 15.20 -4.20 -1.96
CA GLU A 191 14.03 -4.49 -1.14
C GLU A 191 13.11 -5.54 -1.81
N THR A 192 12.79 -5.35 -3.09
CA THR A 192 11.98 -6.29 -3.88
C THR A 192 12.60 -7.69 -3.92
N PHE A 193 13.91 -7.78 -4.10
CA PHE A 193 14.65 -9.04 -4.15
C PHE A 193 14.53 -9.83 -2.84
N ASN A 194 14.64 -9.13 -1.69
CA ASN A 194 14.44 -9.77 -0.39
C ASN A 194 13.04 -10.37 -0.25
N TYR A 195 12.01 -9.67 -0.75
CA TYR A 195 10.64 -10.17 -0.77
C TYR A 195 10.48 -11.41 -1.66
N LEU A 196 11.02 -11.38 -2.87
CA LEU A 196 10.92 -12.51 -3.82
C LEU A 196 11.63 -13.77 -3.32
N LEU A 197 12.77 -13.62 -2.65
CA LEU A 197 13.50 -14.76 -2.06
C LEU A 197 12.98 -15.18 -0.68
N GLY A 198 12.00 -14.47 -0.11
CA GLY A 198 11.52 -14.73 1.26
C GLY A 198 12.58 -14.46 2.33
N ILE A 199 13.56 -13.60 2.06
CA ILE A 199 14.64 -13.26 2.99
C ILE A 199 14.12 -12.20 3.97
N SER A 200 14.31 -12.45 5.27
CA SER A 200 13.96 -11.50 6.33
C SER A 200 15.15 -10.59 6.65
N VAL A 201 15.02 -9.30 6.33
CA VAL A 201 16.02 -8.29 6.66
C VAL A 201 15.91 -7.92 8.15
N LYS A 202 16.99 -8.16 8.91
CA LYS A 202 17.05 -7.81 10.35
C LYS A 202 17.44 -6.35 10.59
N THR A 203 18.39 -5.84 9.82
CA THR A 203 18.96 -4.49 10.00
C THR A 203 19.38 -3.92 8.65
N ARG A 204 19.11 -2.63 8.42
CA ARG A 204 19.65 -1.86 7.29
C ARG A 204 20.50 -0.73 7.86
N GLN A 205 21.74 -0.63 7.40
CA GLN A 205 22.65 0.46 7.77
C GLN A 205 22.95 1.28 6.51
N CYS A 206 22.80 2.60 6.62
CA CYS A 206 23.24 3.52 5.58
C CYS A 206 24.61 4.03 5.99
N LEU A 207 25.63 3.72 5.20
CA LEU A 207 26.97 4.27 5.38
C LEU A 207 27.05 5.51 4.49
N TYR A 208 27.36 6.65 5.08
CA TYR A 208 27.68 7.86 4.34
C TYR A 208 29.19 7.91 4.20
N ASP A 209 29.67 8.01 2.96
CA ASP A 209 31.07 8.32 2.66
C ASP A 209 31.37 9.80 2.92
#